data_AF-A0A6G3XN18-F1
#
_entry.id   AF-A0A6G3XN18-F1
#
_cell.length_a   1.000
_cell.length_b   1.000
_cell.length_c   1.000
_cell.angle_alpha   90.00
_cell.angle_beta   90.00
_cell.angle_gamma   90.00
#
_symmetry.space_group_name_H-M   'P 1'
#
loop_
_entity.id
_entity.type
_entity.pdbx_description
1 polymer ?
#
loop_
_entity_poly.entity_id
_entity_poly.type
_entity_poly.pdbx_seq_one_letter_code
_entity_poly.pdbx_strand_id
1 'polypeptide(L)'
;MPSTTNAPQLALHYGSGPVTVFATYASLPVLTEAHEGAYGLPMDVWDLVCVDEAHRTSGSLGKAWAVVHDQEQLPAMRRLYLTATPRIWMERPRPRWSRQDERPAAVDRLPKEMACSMSDERIYGPVLWALDLSDAIARGLLARYQIVVVELRD
;
A
#
# COMPACT_ATOMS: atom_id res chain seq x y z
N MET A 1 -24.79 0.13 5.36
CA MET A 1 -24.10 -0.94 6.11
C MET A 1 -23.72 -0.38 7.47
N PRO A 2 -23.76 -1.19 8.54
CA PRO A 2 -23.22 -0.76 9.82
C PRO A 2 -21.76 -0.36 9.65
N SER A 3 -21.34 0.71 10.32
CA SER A 3 -19.95 1.18 10.36
C SER A 3 -19.56 1.40 11.82
N THR A 4 -18.29 1.18 12.13
CA THR A 4 -17.75 1.43 13.47
C THR A 4 -16.30 1.86 13.39
N THR A 5 -15.88 2.66 14.35
CA THR A 5 -14.49 3.00 14.65
C THR A 5 -14.10 2.53 16.05
N ASN A 6 -14.90 1.64 16.65
CA ASN A 6 -14.72 1.11 17.99
C ASN A 6 -14.30 -0.37 17.88
N ALA A 7 -13.08 -0.67 18.32
CA ALA A 7 -12.48 -2.00 18.22
C ALA A 7 -13.27 -3.07 18.99
N PRO A 8 -13.67 -2.86 20.25
CA PRO A 8 -14.55 -3.80 20.96
C PRO A 8 -15.87 -4.11 20.25
N GLN A 9 -16.52 -3.11 19.65
CA GLN A 9 -17.74 -3.34 18.86
C GLN A 9 -17.47 -4.17 17.60
N LEU A 10 -16.36 -3.91 16.92
CA LEU A 10 -15.95 -4.70 15.76
C LEU A 10 -15.75 -6.17 16.17
N ALA A 11 -14.97 -6.43 17.22
CA ALA A 11 -14.70 -7.79 17.69
C ALA A 11 -15.95 -8.50 18.22
N LEU A 12 -16.81 -7.80 18.98
CA LEU A 12 -18.03 -8.40 19.54
C LEU A 12 -19.02 -8.83 18.47
N HIS A 13 -19.21 -8.02 17.43
CA HIS A 13 -20.23 -8.26 16.40
C HIS A 13 -19.71 -9.03 15.19
N TYR A 14 -18.41 -8.93 14.91
CA TYR A 14 -17.79 -9.39 13.68
C TYR A 14 -16.44 -10.08 13.89
N GLY A 15 -16.10 -10.46 15.13
CA GLY A 15 -14.83 -11.12 15.44
C GLY A 15 -14.72 -12.56 14.97
N SER A 16 -15.82 -13.19 14.56
CA SER A 16 -15.83 -14.58 14.08
C SER A 16 -16.84 -14.78 12.95
N GLY A 17 -16.58 -15.78 12.10
CA GLY A 17 -17.47 -16.16 11.00
C GLY A 17 -17.25 -15.34 9.73
N PRO A 18 -18.06 -15.58 8.67
CA PRO A 18 -17.87 -14.93 7.38
C PRO A 18 -18.22 -13.44 7.48
N VAL A 19 -17.19 -12.59 7.42
CA VAL A 19 -17.35 -11.14 7.38
C VAL A 19 -16.42 -10.54 6.33
N THR A 20 -16.95 -9.56 5.59
CA THR A 20 -16.15 -8.69 4.72
C THR A 20 -16.14 -7.29 5.33
N VAL A 21 -14.95 -6.83 5.73
CA VAL A 21 -14.76 -5.49 6.29
C VAL A 21 -14.05 -4.61 5.26
N PHE A 22 -14.66 -3.47 4.95
CA PHE A 22 -14.01 -2.40 4.21
C PHE A 22 -13.46 -1.38 5.19
N ALA A 23 -12.15 -1.16 5.17
CA ALA A 23 -11.48 -0.24 6.07
C ALA A 23 -10.60 0.74 5.29
N THR A 24 -10.44 1.93 5.85
CA THR A 24 -9.43 2.87 5.37
C THR A 24 -8.09 2.58 6.05
N TYR A 25 -6.97 2.99 5.45
CA TYR A 25 -5.66 2.92 6.11
C TYR A 25 -5.62 3.68 7.45
N ALA A 26 -6.43 4.74 7.60
CA ALA A 26 -6.54 5.48 8.86
C ALA A 26 -7.23 4.68 9.97
N SER A 27 -7.97 3.63 9.62
CA SER A 27 -8.66 2.74 10.56
C SER A 27 -7.82 1.52 10.96
N LEU A 28 -6.58 1.37 10.44
CA LEU A 28 -5.69 0.27 10.82
C LEU A 28 -5.51 0.15 12.34
N PRO A 29 -5.32 1.23 13.12
CA PRO A 29 -5.23 1.11 14.58
C PRO A 29 -6.45 0.47 15.25
N VAL A 30 -7.65 0.66 14.69
CA VAL A 30 -8.89 0.03 15.20
C VAL A 30 -8.87 -1.47 14.91
N LEU A 31 -8.36 -1.88 13.75
CA LEU A 31 -8.24 -3.30 13.40
C LEU A 31 -7.19 -3.99 14.28
N THR A 32 -6.05 -3.33 14.52
CA THR A 32 -5.00 -3.89 15.39
C THR A 32 -5.48 -3.99 16.83
N GLU A 33 -6.15 -2.95 17.37
CA GLU A 33 -6.74 -2.98 18.72
C GLU A 33 -7.81 -4.09 18.87
N ALA A 34 -8.59 -4.35 17.81
CA ALA A 34 -9.57 -5.43 17.82
C ALA A 34 -8.89 -6.83 17.84
N HIS A 35 -7.75 -6.97 17.16
CA HIS A 35 -6.92 -8.18 17.18
C HIS A 35 -6.17 -8.38 18.49
N GLU A 36 -5.74 -7.30 19.15
CA GLU A 36 -5.18 -7.36 20.51
C GLU A 36 -6.15 -7.95 21.53
N GLY A 37 -7.46 -7.94 21.23
CA GLY A 37 -8.48 -8.61 22.02
C GLY A 37 -8.81 -7.88 23.32
N ALA A 38 -8.86 -6.54 23.27
CA ALA A 38 -9.29 -5.73 24.40
C ALA A 38 -10.59 -6.27 25.02
N TYR A 39 -10.66 -6.28 26.35
CA TYR A 39 -11.77 -6.85 27.12
C TYR A 39 -12.01 -8.36 26.91
N GLY A 40 -11.02 -9.10 26.41
CA GLY A 40 -11.12 -10.54 26.19
C GLY A 40 -11.94 -10.93 24.96
N LEU A 41 -12.07 -10.00 24.00
CA LEU A 41 -12.79 -10.19 22.75
C LEU A 41 -11.81 -10.16 21.56
N PRO A 42 -10.98 -11.20 21.35
CA PRO A 42 -10.11 -11.25 20.18
C PRO A 42 -10.90 -11.50 18.91
N MET A 43 -10.40 -10.96 17.79
CA MET A 43 -10.86 -11.33 16.45
C MET A 43 -10.11 -12.58 15.95
N ASP A 44 -10.81 -13.40 15.17
CA ASP A 44 -10.19 -14.46 14.38
C ASP A 44 -9.26 -13.89 13.32
N VAL A 45 -8.25 -14.67 12.94
CA VAL A 45 -7.30 -14.33 11.86
C VAL A 45 -8.04 -14.10 10.55
N TRP A 46 -7.65 -13.06 9.80
CA TRP A 46 -8.21 -12.82 8.48
C TRP A 46 -7.81 -13.91 7.49
N ASP A 47 -8.77 -14.54 6.79
CA ASP A 47 -8.44 -15.47 5.70
C ASP A 47 -7.72 -14.77 4.53
N LEU A 48 -8.12 -13.53 4.22
CA LEU A 48 -7.57 -12.71 3.15
C LEU A 48 -7.67 -11.22 3.49
N VAL A 49 -6.55 -10.50 3.35
CA VAL A 49 -6.51 -9.04 3.36
C VAL A 49 -6.16 -8.53 1.98
N CYS A 50 -7.04 -7.71 1.39
CA CYS A 50 -6.77 -7.01 0.14
C CYS A 50 -6.27 -5.59 0.44
N VAL A 51 -5.07 -5.28 -0.04
CA VAL A 51 -4.38 -4.00 0.19
C VAL A 51 -4.41 -3.20 -1.11
N ASP A 52 -5.43 -2.35 -1.25
CA ASP A 52 -5.57 -1.48 -2.41
C ASP A 52 -4.65 -0.26 -2.34
N GLU A 53 -4.26 0.26 -3.51
CA GLU A 53 -3.24 1.30 -3.66
C GLU A 53 -1.96 0.99 -2.87
N ALA A 54 -1.50 -0.27 -2.94
CA ALA A 54 -0.39 -0.79 -2.15
C ALA A 54 0.92 0.00 -2.29
N HIS A 55 1.09 0.78 -3.35
CA HIS A 55 2.22 1.70 -3.46
C HIS A 55 2.27 2.75 -2.32
N ARG A 56 1.16 3.02 -1.64
CA ARG A 56 1.08 3.91 -0.48
C ARG A 56 1.73 3.31 0.77
N THR A 57 1.85 1.99 0.83
CA THR A 57 2.48 1.26 1.95
C THR A 57 3.99 1.12 1.76
N SER A 58 4.51 1.49 0.58
CA SER A 58 5.94 1.56 0.27
C SER A 58 6.62 2.77 0.95
N GLY A 59 7.94 2.70 1.13
CA GLY A 59 8.73 3.73 1.82
C GLY A 59 9.06 3.38 3.27
N SER A 60 9.09 4.37 4.17
CA SER A 60 9.58 4.16 5.54
C SER A 60 8.66 3.22 6.33
N LEU A 61 9.24 2.10 6.79
CA LEU A 61 8.64 1.12 7.70
C LEU A 61 8.15 1.73 9.03
N GLY A 62 8.55 2.97 9.37
CA GLY A 62 8.08 3.68 10.56
C GLY A 62 6.77 4.45 10.41
N LYS A 63 6.12 4.42 9.23
CA LYS A 63 4.81 5.06 9.03
C LYS A 63 3.68 4.19 9.57
N ALA A 64 2.60 4.83 10.03
CA ALA A 64 1.38 4.18 10.53
C ALA A 64 0.80 3.09 9.60
N TRP A 65 1.09 3.14 8.30
CA TRP A 65 0.58 2.19 7.31
C TRP A 65 1.44 0.92 7.17
N ALA A 66 2.65 0.87 7.75
CA ALA A 66 3.50 -0.32 7.72
C ALA A 66 2.87 -1.50 8.45
N VAL A 67 1.97 -1.24 9.40
CA VAL A 67 1.28 -2.27 10.19
C VAL A 67 0.46 -3.24 9.34
N VAL A 68 0.09 -2.86 8.11
CA VAL A 68 -0.60 -3.76 7.17
C VAL A 68 0.26 -4.97 6.76
N HIS A 69 1.58 -4.86 6.89
CA HIS A 69 2.55 -5.93 6.63
C HIS A 69 2.86 -6.77 7.87
N ASP A 70 2.43 -6.33 9.06
CA ASP A 70 2.78 -6.96 10.32
C ASP A 70 1.82 -8.11 10.64
N GLN A 71 2.36 -9.32 10.74
CA GLN A 71 1.58 -10.53 11.01
C GLN A 71 1.13 -10.63 12.47
N GLU A 72 1.85 -10.03 13.40
CA GLU A 72 1.50 -10.05 14.82
C GLU A 72 0.40 -9.03 15.12
N GLN A 73 0.49 -7.83 14.54
CA GLN A 73 -0.49 -6.76 14.77
C GLN A 73 -1.75 -6.87 13.92
N LEU A 74 -1.64 -7.36 12.68
CA LEU A 74 -2.78 -7.57 11.79
C LEU A 74 -2.74 -9.00 11.20
N PRO A 75 -3.08 -10.04 11.98
CA PRO A 75 -3.01 -11.42 11.54
C PRO A 75 -3.84 -11.70 10.28
N ALA A 76 -3.19 -12.25 9.27
CA ALA A 76 -3.84 -12.71 8.04
C ALA A 76 -3.20 -13.99 7.50
N MET A 77 -4.00 -14.92 6.99
CA MET A 77 -3.50 -16.11 6.30
C MET A 77 -2.89 -15.76 4.95
N ARG A 78 -3.46 -14.78 4.24
CA ARG A 78 -3.01 -14.31 2.92
C ARG A 78 -3.19 -12.80 2.79
N ARG A 79 -2.27 -12.16 2.07
CA ARG A 79 -2.38 -10.75 1.67
C ARG A 79 -2.28 -10.63 0.16
N LEU A 80 -3.20 -9.88 -0.45
CA LEU A 80 -3.19 -9.54 -1.86
C LEU A 80 -2.96 -8.04 -2.00
N TYR A 81 -1.82 -7.67 -2.59
CA TYR A 81 -1.47 -6.27 -2.84
C TYR A 81 -1.89 -5.88 -4.25
N LEU A 82 -2.66 -4.79 -4.35
CA LEU A 82 -3.20 -4.28 -5.61
C LEU A 82 -2.66 -2.88 -5.85
N THR A 83 -2.13 -2.63 -7.05
CA THR A 83 -1.77 -1.28 -7.48
C THR A 83 -1.60 -1.20 -8.98
N ALA A 84 -1.87 -0.01 -9.54
CA ALA A 84 -1.50 0.31 -10.93
C ALA A 84 -0.11 0.94 -11.05
N THR A 85 0.47 1.43 -9.96
CA THR A 85 1.71 2.23 -9.97
C THR A 85 2.71 1.70 -8.94
N PRO A 86 3.25 0.48 -9.15
CA PRO A 86 4.17 -0.12 -8.19
C PRO A 86 5.38 0.78 -7.94
N ARG A 87 5.65 1.07 -6.66
CA ARG A 87 6.82 1.86 -6.26
C ARG A 87 8.00 0.94 -6.02
N ILE A 88 8.82 0.81 -7.05
CA ILE A 88 10.11 0.12 -6.98
C ILE A 88 11.17 1.15 -6.61
N TRP A 89 11.76 1.03 -5.42
CA TRP A 89 12.84 1.91 -5.03
C TRP A 89 14.13 1.46 -5.72
N MET A 90 14.72 2.36 -6.52
CA MET A 90 16.06 2.18 -7.07
C MET A 90 16.91 3.38 -6.68
N GLU A 91 18.14 3.11 -6.24
CA GLU A 91 19.15 4.13 -6.03
C GLU A 91 19.50 4.73 -7.40
N ARG A 92 18.91 5.88 -7.75
CA ARG A 92 19.23 6.54 -9.03
C ARG A 92 20.62 7.17 -8.92
N PRO A 93 21.58 6.86 -9.83
CA PRO A 93 22.83 7.60 -9.89
C PRO A 93 22.53 9.08 -10.18
N ARG A 94 23.38 9.98 -9.65
CA ARG A 94 23.26 11.42 -9.91
C ARG A 94 23.21 11.63 -11.44
N PRO A 95 22.23 12.38 -11.97
CA PRO A 95 22.20 12.70 -13.39
C PRO A 95 23.53 13.35 -13.80
N ARG A 96 24.12 12.91 -14.91
CA ARG A 96 25.41 13.43 -15.41
C ARG A 96 25.41 14.94 -15.70
N TRP A 97 24.22 15.57 -15.72
CA TRP A 97 23.99 17.00 -15.96
C TRP A 97 23.75 17.85 -14.71
N SER A 98 23.72 17.28 -13.50
CA SER A 98 23.60 18.10 -12.29
C SER A 98 24.90 18.89 -12.07
N ARG A 99 24.84 20.23 -12.18
CA ARG A 99 25.96 21.11 -11.79
C ARG A 99 26.30 20.91 -10.31
N GLN A 100 27.57 21.07 -9.96
CA GLN A 100 28.09 20.80 -8.61
C GLN A 100 27.39 21.61 -7.50
N ASP A 101 26.76 22.75 -7.85
CA ASP A 101 26.07 23.67 -6.95
C ASP A 101 24.53 23.63 -7.03
N GLU A 102 23.94 22.80 -7.88
CA GLU A 102 22.49 22.62 -7.89
C GLU A 102 22.08 21.74 -6.71
N ARG A 103 21.44 22.37 -5.71
CA ARG A 103 20.72 21.62 -4.66
C ARG A 103 19.82 20.64 -5.39
N PRO A 104 19.93 19.32 -5.13
CA PRO A 104 19.06 18.37 -5.76
C PRO A 104 17.63 18.84 -5.47
N ALA A 105 16.79 18.91 -6.50
CA ALA A 105 15.35 19.02 -6.31
C ALA A 105 14.98 18.06 -5.18
N ALA A 106 14.15 18.52 -4.24
CA ALA A 106 13.71 17.75 -3.09
C ALA A 106 12.86 16.55 -3.56
N VAL A 107 13.53 15.56 -4.12
CA VAL A 107 13.02 14.24 -4.40
C VAL A 107 13.45 13.45 -3.18
N ASP A 108 12.46 13.02 -2.38
CA ASP A 108 12.63 12.24 -1.16
C ASP A 108 13.74 11.20 -1.31
N ARG A 109 14.96 11.56 -0.91
CA ARG A 109 16.06 10.61 -0.71
C ARG A 109 15.79 9.94 0.63
N LEU A 110 14.77 9.08 0.67
CA LEU A 110 14.65 8.15 1.77
C LEU A 110 15.95 7.34 1.80
N PRO A 111 16.67 7.29 2.94
CA PRO A 111 17.82 6.40 3.08
C PRO A 111 17.42 4.99 2.64
N LYS A 112 18.32 4.27 1.97
CA LYS A 112 18.07 2.92 1.43
C LYS A 112 17.50 1.95 2.47
N GLU A 113 17.88 2.14 3.73
CA GLU A 113 17.43 1.39 4.91
C GLU A 113 15.95 1.66 5.29
N MET A 114 15.37 2.76 4.80
CA MET A 114 13.97 3.15 5.00
C MET A 114 13.12 3.03 3.74
N ALA A 115 13.59 2.32 2.71
CA ALA A 115 12.86 2.16 1.46
C ALA A 115 12.25 0.76 1.37
N CYS A 116 11.04 0.57 1.90
CA CYS A 116 10.22 -0.58 1.55
C CYS A 116 9.85 -0.49 0.07
N SER A 117 10.50 -1.29 -0.77
CA SER A 117 10.24 -1.38 -2.21
C SER A 117 9.20 -2.45 -2.47
N MET A 118 8.28 -2.21 -3.40
CA MET A 118 7.31 -3.24 -3.83
C MET A 118 7.96 -4.43 -4.55
N SER A 119 9.27 -4.38 -4.82
CA SER A 119 10.04 -5.51 -5.32
C SER A 119 10.50 -6.49 -4.24
N ASP A 120 10.30 -6.20 -2.94
CA ASP A 120 10.63 -7.14 -1.87
C ASP A 120 9.51 -8.18 -1.70
N GLU A 121 9.71 -9.35 -2.29
CA GLU A 121 8.75 -10.45 -2.24
C GLU A 121 8.54 -10.99 -0.82
N ARG A 122 9.44 -10.71 0.14
CA ARG A 122 9.23 -11.09 1.55
C ARG A 122 8.11 -10.27 2.20
N ILE A 123 7.83 -9.08 1.68
CA ILE A 123 6.81 -8.16 2.19
C ILE A 123 5.56 -8.22 1.31
N TYR A 124 5.73 -8.12 -0.01
CA TYR A 124 4.62 -8.00 -0.96
C TYR A 124 4.23 -9.32 -1.64
N GLY A 125 5.02 -10.37 -1.46
CA GLY A 125 4.87 -11.60 -2.23
C GLY A 125 5.30 -11.46 -3.70
N PRO A 126 5.25 -12.56 -4.47
CA PRO A 126 5.52 -12.52 -5.90
C PRO A 126 4.40 -11.80 -6.65
N VAL A 127 4.72 -11.26 -7.83
CA VAL A 127 3.71 -10.71 -8.75
C VAL A 127 2.87 -11.86 -9.31
N LEU A 128 1.63 -11.96 -8.87
CA LEU A 128 0.68 -12.98 -9.36
C LEU A 128 0.23 -12.70 -10.80
N TRP A 129 0.01 -11.43 -11.13
CA TRP A 129 -0.45 -10.99 -12.44
C TRP A 129 -0.14 -9.51 -12.65
N ALA A 130 0.13 -9.13 -13.91
CA ALA A 130 0.32 -7.75 -14.31
C ALA A 130 -0.36 -7.50 -15.67
N LEU A 131 -0.93 -6.32 -15.82
CA LEU A 131 -1.43 -5.81 -17.10
C LEU A 131 -0.95 -4.37 -17.26
N ASP A 132 -0.01 -4.20 -18.18
CA ASP A 132 0.53 -2.89 -18.48
C ASP A 132 -0.47 -2.03 -19.25
N LEU A 133 -0.35 -0.71 -19.09
CA LEU A 133 -1.18 0.25 -19.81
C LEU A 133 -1.09 0.06 -21.34
N SER A 134 0.12 -0.23 -21.87
CA SER A 134 0.34 -0.52 -23.29
C SER A 134 -0.39 -1.78 -23.74
N ASP A 135 -0.36 -2.84 -22.93
CA ASP A 135 -1.04 -4.10 -23.20
C ASP A 135 -2.56 -3.93 -23.18
N ALA A 136 -3.08 -3.20 -22.19
CA ALA A 136 -4.50 -2.89 -22.10
C ALA A 136 -4.99 -2.07 -23.30
N ILE A 137 -4.19 -1.12 -23.78
CA ILE A 137 -4.47 -0.36 -25.02
C ILE A 137 -4.43 -1.29 -26.24
N ALA A 138 -3.41 -2.13 -26.37
CA ALA A 138 -3.26 -3.05 -27.51
C ALA A 138 -4.42 -4.05 -27.60
N ARG A 139 -4.97 -4.47 -26.45
CA ARG A 139 -6.14 -5.35 -26.35
C ARG A 139 -7.49 -4.62 -26.53
N GLY A 140 -7.49 -3.30 -26.70
CA GLY A 140 -8.70 -2.49 -26.81
C GLY A 140 -9.49 -2.35 -25.49
N LEU A 141 -8.86 -2.65 -24.35
CA LEU A 141 -9.46 -2.50 -23.02
C LEU A 141 -9.40 -1.05 -22.51
N LEU A 142 -8.40 -0.28 -22.95
CA LEU A 142 -8.23 1.13 -22.62
C LEU A 142 -8.03 1.99 -23.87
N ALA A 143 -8.49 3.24 -23.80
CA ALA A 143 -8.23 4.23 -24.82
C ALA A 143 -6.75 4.67 -24.81
N ARG A 144 -6.22 5.05 -25.98
CA ARG A 144 -4.90 5.68 -26.06
C ARG A 144 -4.94 7.05 -25.39
N TYR A 145 -3.94 7.34 -24.56
CA TYR A 145 -3.76 8.69 -24.01
C TYR A 145 -2.94 9.57 -24.96
N GLN A 146 -3.16 10.88 -24.90
CA GLN A 146 -2.35 11.88 -25.59
C GLN A 146 -1.87 12.90 -24.57
N ILE A 147 -0.56 13.15 -24.52
CA ILE A 147 0.02 14.19 -23.68
C ILE A 147 0.15 15.45 -24.52
N VAL A 148 -0.61 16.49 -24.17
CA VAL A 148 -0.53 17.80 -24.80
C VAL A 148 0.32 18.70 -23.91
N VAL A 149 1.48 19.12 -24.41
CA VAL A 149 2.36 20.08 -23.73
C VAL A 149 2.15 21.44 -24.35
N VAL A 150 1.62 22.38 -23.56
CA VAL A 150 1.38 23.76 -24.00
C VAL A 150 2.44 24.65 -23.35
N GLU A 151 3.22 25.34 -24.19
CA GLU A 151 4.13 26.40 -23.77
C GLU A 151 3.43 27.73 -24.01
N LEU A 152 3.18 28.48 -22.93
CA LEU A 152 2.72 29.87 -23.04
C LEU A 152 3.93 30.78 -23.14
N ARG A 153 3.92 31.66 -24.13
CA ARG A 153 4.88 32.75 -24.27
C ARG A 153 4.10 34.06 -24.21
N ASP A 154 4.68 35.04 -23.53
CA ASP A 154 4.16 36.41 -23.48
C ASP A 154 4.18 37.09 -24.86
#